data_AF-A0A180F133-F1
#
_entry.id   AF-A0A180F133-F1
#
_cell.length_a   1.000
_cell.length_b   1.000
_cell.length_c   1.000
_cell.angle_alpha   90.00
_cell.angle_beta   90.00
_cell.angle_gamma   90.00
#
_symmetry.space_group_name_H-M   'P 1'
#
loop_
_entity.id
_entity.type
_entity.pdbx_description
1 polymer ?
#
loop_
_entity_poly.entity_id
_entity_poly.type
_entity_poly.pdbx_seq_one_letter_code
_entity_poly.pdbx_strand_id
1 'polypeptide(L)'
;MKSQKSLQPSADFIERNKTHFPDWNGVVEQIETAIAGCRAKTREAYVAKWNEMPPDNKLPFDRAAFLAVFGESTQKAHRLHGHGITLQVGGRKFEYDCFDTEFRSYGHRDFILRYNPSDMDRILAVENTGTAHEPAEGGKRFMLERKYVQPMALRDRKEGDSEELQRVFNNNRKLVELFTEMRTHSRETVQEFFTGTW
;
A
#
# COMPACT_ATOMS: atom_id res chain seq x y z
N MET A 1 14.41 -43.07 10.71
CA MET A 1 14.49 -43.81 9.43
C MET A 1 15.93 -43.76 8.93
N LYS A 2 16.57 -44.92 8.68
CA LYS A 2 17.91 -44.96 8.07
C LYS A 2 17.76 -44.80 6.56
N SER A 3 18.55 -43.90 5.96
CA SER A 3 18.64 -43.74 4.51
C SER A 3 19.02 -45.08 3.85
N GLN A 4 18.25 -45.54 2.86
CA GLN A 4 18.51 -46.78 2.14
C GLN A 4 19.62 -46.55 1.10
N LYS A 5 20.74 -47.28 1.23
CA LYS A 5 21.93 -47.16 0.36
C LYS A 5 21.64 -47.39 -1.14
N SER A 6 20.60 -48.13 -1.48
CA SER A 6 20.21 -48.42 -2.88
C SER A 6 19.52 -47.26 -3.59
N LEU A 7 19.00 -46.28 -2.85
CA LEU A 7 18.34 -45.09 -3.39
C LEU A 7 19.28 -43.89 -3.52
N GLN A 8 20.52 -44.03 -3.06
CA GLN A 8 21.54 -42.99 -3.19
C GLN A 8 22.14 -43.05 -4.60
N PRO A 9 22.22 -41.92 -5.32
CA PRO A 9 22.89 -41.87 -6.61
C PRO A 9 24.36 -42.32 -6.48
N SER A 10 24.86 -43.11 -7.44
CA SER A 10 26.28 -43.49 -7.46
C SER A 10 27.17 -42.28 -7.78
N ALA A 11 28.44 -42.33 -7.36
CA ALA A 11 29.40 -41.24 -7.61
C ALA A 11 29.56 -40.91 -9.10
N ASP A 12 29.60 -41.94 -9.95
CA ASP A 12 29.69 -41.80 -11.41
C ASP A 12 28.45 -41.11 -12.01
N PHE A 13 27.25 -41.39 -11.46
CA PHE A 13 26.01 -40.76 -11.89
C PHE A 13 26.00 -39.28 -11.52
N ILE A 14 26.45 -38.94 -10.31
CA ILE A 14 26.55 -37.55 -9.87
C ILE A 14 27.51 -36.81 -10.79
N GLU A 15 28.72 -37.35 -11.01
CA GLU A 15 29.75 -36.72 -11.83
C GLU A 15 29.31 -36.43 -13.27
N ARG A 16 28.65 -37.39 -13.90
CA ARG A 16 28.15 -37.26 -15.26
C ARG A 16 26.97 -36.28 -15.40
N ASN A 17 26.25 -36.02 -14.31
CA ASN A 17 25.11 -35.10 -14.27
C ASN A 17 25.40 -33.79 -13.54
N LYS A 18 26.64 -33.50 -13.13
CA LYS A 18 27.03 -32.27 -12.42
C LYS A 18 26.59 -31.00 -13.16
N THR A 19 26.61 -31.02 -14.49
CA THR A 19 26.20 -29.89 -15.36
C THR A 19 24.69 -29.75 -15.57
N HIS A 20 23.90 -30.75 -15.16
CA HIS A 20 22.45 -30.79 -15.33
C HIS A 20 21.69 -30.45 -14.05
N PHE A 21 22.39 -30.21 -12.93
CA PHE A 21 21.75 -29.66 -11.75
C PHE A 21 21.35 -28.22 -12.01
N PRO A 22 20.06 -27.86 -11.83
CA PRO A 22 19.63 -26.49 -11.99
C PRO A 22 20.30 -25.60 -10.95
N ASP A 23 20.66 -24.40 -11.37
CA ASP A 23 21.03 -23.33 -10.45
C ASP A 23 19.77 -22.76 -9.76
N TRP A 24 19.95 -21.73 -8.93
CA TRP A 24 18.83 -21.10 -8.22
C TRP A 24 17.71 -20.67 -9.18
N ASN A 25 18.07 -20.04 -10.30
CA ASN A 25 17.11 -19.57 -11.30
C ASN A 25 16.40 -20.76 -11.98
N GLY A 26 17.14 -21.82 -12.32
CA GLY A 26 16.57 -23.03 -12.90
C GLY A 26 15.59 -23.73 -11.95
N VAL A 27 15.85 -23.75 -10.65
CA VAL A 27 14.89 -24.29 -9.66
C VAL A 27 13.64 -23.42 -9.58
N VAL A 28 13.79 -22.09 -9.55
CA VAL A 28 12.66 -21.15 -9.54
C VAL A 28 11.79 -21.34 -10.79
N GLU A 29 12.40 -21.41 -11.98
CA GLU A 29 11.68 -21.61 -13.25
C GLU A 29 10.94 -22.95 -13.29
N GLN A 30 11.56 -24.02 -12.78
CA GLN A 30 10.90 -25.34 -12.68
C GLN A 30 9.66 -25.29 -11.77
N ILE A 31 9.75 -24.61 -10.63
CA ILE A 31 8.61 -24.42 -9.71
C ILE A 31 7.52 -23.58 -10.37
N GLU A 32 7.87 -22.46 -10.99
CA GLU A 32 6.93 -21.60 -11.70
C GLU A 32 6.21 -22.35 -12.82
N THR A 33 6.95 -23.13 -13.60
CA THR A 33 6.41 -23.98 -14.67
C THR A 33 5.46 -25.04 -14.12
N ALA A 34 5.83 -25.71 -13.02
CA ALA A 34 4.98 -26.70 -12.38
C ALA A 34 3.68 -26.08 -11.86
N ILE A 35 3.76 -24.92 -11.19
CA ILE A 35 2.59 -24.16 -10.71
C ILE A 35 1.72 -23.72 -11.89
N ALA A 36 2.32 -23.20 -12.96
CA ALA A 36 1.60 -22.77 -14.16
C ALA A 36 0.87 -23.94 -14.83
N GLY A 37 1.52 -25.11 -14.95
CA GLY A 37 0.89 -26.32 -15.47
C GLY A 37 -0.27 -26.81 -14.61
N CYS A 38 -0.14 -26.80 -13.27
CA CYS A 38 -1.22 -27.13 -12.34
C CYS A 38 -2.39 -26.14 -12.44
N ARG A 39 -2.09 -24.84 -12.55
CA ARG A 39 -3.10 -23.79 -12.74
C ARG A 39 -3.80 -23.94 -14.07
N ALA A 40 -3.08 -24.18 -15.17
CA ALA A 40 -3.68 -24.34 -16.49
C ALA A 40 -4.75 -25.44 -16.52
N LYS A 41 -4.51 -26.57 -15.82
CA LYS A 41 -5.47 -27.68 -15.71
C LYS A 41 -6.71 -27.35 -14.89
N THR A 42 -6.59 -26.48 -13.89
CA THR A 42 -7.66 -26.19 -12.92
C THR A 42 -8.36 -24.84 -13.14
N ARG A 43 -7.76 -23.96 -13.94
CA ARG A 43 -8.19 -22.56 -14.13
C ARG A 43 -9.60 -22.46 -14.69
N GLU A 44 -9.92 -23.20 -15.75
CA GLU A 44 -11.24 -23.13 -16.37
C GLU A 44 -12.35 -23.54 -15.39
N ALA A 45 -12.15 -24.68 -14.70
CA ALA A 45 -13.08 -25.15 -13.68
C ALA A 45 -13.20 -24.19 -12.49
N TYR A 46 -12.10 -23.55 -12.07
CA TYR A 46 -12.12 -22.53 -11.03
C TYR A 46 -12.92 -21.29 -11.46
N VAL A 47 -12.67 -20.77 -12.67
CA VAL A 47 -13.36 -19.59 -13.20
C VAL A 47 -14.86 -19.84 -13.36
N ALA A 48 -15.26 -21.02 -13.86
CA ALA A 48 -16.66 -21.41 -13.95
C ALA A 48 -17.34 -21.37 -12.57
N LYS A 49 -16.75 -22.04 -11.57
CA LYS A 49 -17.27 -22.04 -10.19
C LYS A 49 -17.26 -20.65 -9.55
N TRP A 50 -16.25 -19.85 -9.83
CA TRP A 50 -16.19 -18.46 -9.35
C TRP A 50 -17.33 -17.62 -9.95
N ASN A 51 -17.66 -17.80 -11.22
CA ASN A 51 -18.75 -17.09 -11.87
C ASN A 51 -20.12 -17.53 -11.33
N GLU A 52 -20.31 -18.83 -11.08
CA GLU A 52 -21.51 -19.41 -10.46
C GLU A 52 -21.70 -19.01 -8.99
N MET A 53 -20.61 -18.64 -8.30
CA MET A 53 -20.65 -18.28 -6.88
C MET A 53 -21.56 -17.06 -6.63
N PRO A 54 -22.48 -17.13 -5.65
CA PRO A 54 -23.31 -16.00 -5.26
C PRO A 54 -22.47 -14.76 -4.93
N PRO A 55 -22.93 -13.55 -5.31
CA PRO A 55 -22.20 -12.31 -5.03
C PRO A 55 -21.85 -12.12 -3.55
N ASP A 56 -22.72 -12.53 -2.63
CA ASP A 56 -22.52 -12.39 -1.18
C ASP A 56 -21.30 -13.18 -0.65
N ASN A 57 -20.88 -14.22 -1.37
CA ASN A 57 -19.70 -15.01 -1.03
C ASN A 57 -18.42 -14.47 -1.67
N LYS A 58 -18.52 -13.48 -2.57
CA LYS A 58 -17.38 -12.82 -3.20
C LYS A 58 -16.93 -11.65 -2.32
N LEU A 59 -16.09 -11.95 -1.34
CA LEU A 59 -15.49 -10.93 -0.50
C LEU A 59 -14.46 -10.13 -1.30
N PRO A 60 -14.60 -8.79 -1.41
CA PRO A 60 -13.60 -7.98 -2.06
C PRO A 60 -12.32 -7.97 -1.22
N PHE A 61 -11.19 -8.29 -1.83
CA PHE A 61 -9.89 -8.09 -1.21
C PHE A 61 -9.31 -6.77 -1.70
N ASP A 62 -9.60 -5.72 -0.93
CA ASP A 62 -9.20 -4.37 -1.29
C ASP A 62 -7.69 -4.14 -1.12
N ARG A 63 -7.21 -3.04 -1.69
CA ARG A 63 -5.78 -2.72 -1.66
C ARG A 63 -5.28 -2.45 -0.22
N ALA A 64 -6.14 -1.93 0.65
CA ALA A 64 -5.80 -1.67 2.04
C ALA A 64 -5.56 -2.97 2.81
N ALA A 65 -6.46 -3.96 2.68
CA ALA A 65 -6.29 -5.28 3.26
C ALA A 65 -5.06 -6.00 2.68
N PHE A 66 -4.83 -5.88 1.36
CA PHE A 66 -3.61 -6.42 0.74
C PHE A 66 -2.34 -5.84 1.38
N LEU A 67 -2.21 -4.53 1.49
CA LEU A 67 -1.02 -3.89 2.08
C LEU A 67 -0.90 -4.17 3.58
N ALA A 68 -2.03 -4.29 4.29
CA ALA A 68 -2.04 -4.64 5.71
C ALA A 68 -1.55 -6.07 5.98
N VAL A 69 -1.74 -7.01 5.05
CA VAL A 69 -1.30 -8.40 5.25
C VAL A 69 0.08 -8.63 4.62
N PHE A 70 0.26 -8.21 3.37
CA PHE A 70 1.41 -8.55 2.54
C PHE A 70 2.38 -7.40 2.29
N GLY A 71 1.99 -6.16 2.62
CA GLY A 71 2.87 -5.01 2.45
C GLY A 71 4.07 -5.08 3.37
N GLU A 72 5.24 -4.75 2.83
CA GLU A 72 6.46 -4.53 3.61
C GLU A 72 6.25 -3.35 4.55
N SER A 73 6.73 -3.48 5.78
CA SER A 73 6.54 -2.48 6.83
C SER A 73 7.83 -1.69 7.07
N THR A 74 7.69 -0.38 7.29
CA THR A 74 8.81 0.45 7.72
C THR A 74 9.20 0.13 9.16
N GLN A 75 10.50 0.01 9.43
CA GLN A 75 11.02 -0.26 10.78
C GLN A 75 10.92 0.95 11.72
N LYS A 76 10.76 2.15 11.16
CA LYS A 76 10.63 3.41 11.91
C LYS A 76 9.30 4.05 11.60
N ALA A 77 8.81 4.84 12.55
CA ALA A 77 7.63 5.66 12.34
C ALA A 77 7.97 6.91 11.52
N HIS A 78 7.00 7.35 10.73
CA HIS A 78 7.08 8.50 9.83
C HIS A 78 6.08 9.56 10.26
N ARG A 79 6.54 10.79 10.41
CA ARG A 79 5.68 11.90 10.79
C ARG A 79 4.96 12.48 9.57
N LEU A 80 3.72 12.90 9.77
CA LEU A 80 3.00 13.71 8.79
C LEU A 80 3.58 15.13 8.76
N HIS A 81 4.00 15.58 7.57
CA HIS A 81 4.43 16.95 7.31
C HIS A 81 3.39 17.70 6.49
N GLY A 82 3.56 19.03 6.32
CA GLY A 82 2.65 19.84 5.52
C GLY A 82 2.54 19.39 4.06
N HIS A 83 3.62 18.83 3.51
CA HIS A 83 3.65 18.22 2.17
C HIS A 83 3.30 16.72 2.17
N GLY A 84 2.76 16.17 3.25
CA GLY A 84 2.41 14.75 3.36
C GLY A 84 3.49 13.92 4.06
N ILE A 85 3.56 12.63 3.74
CA ILE A 85 4.53 11.69 4.29
C ILE A 85 5.61 11.38 3.26
N THR A 86 6.85 11.32 3.72
CA THR A 86 8.00 10.94 2.88
C THR A 86 8.48 9.54 3.23
N LEU A 87 8.67 8.72 2.20
CA LEU A 87 9.28 7.39 2.27
C LEU A 87 10.52 7.35 1.36
N GLN A 88 11.62 6.80 1.87
CA GLN A 88 12.86 6.62 1.11
C GLN A 88 13.21 5.14 1.03
N VAL A 89 13.22 4.59 -0.19
CA VAL A 89 13.52 3.17 -0.46
C VAL A 89 14.47 3.10 -1.65
N GLY A 90 15.54 2.32 -1.53
CA GLY A 90 16.51 2.14 -2.62
C GLY A 90 17.16 3.43 -3.13
N GLY A 91 17.39 4.40 -2.25
CA GLY A 91 17.96 5.72 -2.59
C GLY A 91 16.99 6.68 -3.30
N ARG A 92 15.74 6.27 -3.56
CA ARG A 92 14.70 7.13 -4.16
C ARG A 92 13.76 7.65 -3.08
N LYS A 93 13.39 8.92 -3.20
CA LYS A 93 12.43 9.60 -2.32
C LYS A 93 11.04 9.59 -2.97
N PHE A 94 10.04 9.20 -2.19
CA PHE A 94 8.64 9.20 -2.56
C PHE A 94 7.86 10.05 -1.58
N GLU A 95 6.90 10.83 -2.08
CA GLU A 95 6.02 11.67 -1.28
C GLU A 95 4.59 11.20 -1.47
N TYR A 96 3.86 11.10 -0.36
CA TYR A 96 2.52 10.52 -0.30
C TYR A 96 1.57 11.43 0.46
N ASP A 97 0.32 11.46 0.05
CA ASP A 97 -0.75 12.23 0.70
C ASP A 97 -2.10 11.55 0.46
N CYS A 98 -3.15 12.10 1.03
CA CYS A 98 -4.50 11.73 0.67
C CYS A 98 -5.42 12.96 0.73
N PHE A 99 -6.58 12.84 0.10
CA PHE A 99 -7.63 13.86 0.15
C PHE A 99 -8.59 13.67 1.32
N ASP A 100 -8.36 12.65 2.16
CA ASP A 100 -9.12 12.45 3.39
C ASP A 100 -8.75 13.53 4.42
N THR A 101 -9.75 14.29 4.84
CA THR A 101 -9.57 15.39 5.79
C THR A 101 -9.26 14.87 7.20
N GLU A 102 -9.75 13.67 7.56
CA GLU A 102 -9.48 13.06 8.86
C GLU A 102 -7.98 12.85 9.04
N PHE A 103 -7.24 12.48 7.99
CA PHE A 103 -5.80 12.27 8.05
C PHE A 103 -5.04 13.48 8.60
N ARG A 104 -5.48 14.71 8.27
CA ARG A 104 -4.86 15.95 8.77
C ARG A 104 -5.11 16.18 10.26
N SER A 105 -6.20 15.65 10.82
CA SER A 105 -6.46 15.72 12.26
C SER A 105 -5.47 14.88 13.09
N TYR A 106 -4.88 13.85 12.47
CA TYR A 106 -3.84 13.00 13.08
C TYR A 106 -2.42 13.51 12.85
N GLY A 107 -2.23 14.79 12.50
CA GLY A 107 -0.89 15.36 12.30
C GLY A 107 0.02 15.38 13.54
N HIS A 108 -0.53 15.11 14.72
CA HIS A 108 0.20 14.95 15.97
C HIS A 108 0.70 13.50 16.20
N ARG A 109 0.34 12.56 15.33
CA ARG A 109 0.74 11.15 15.39
C ARG A 109 1.82 10.85 14.34
N ASP A 110 2.59 9.81 14.64
CA ASP A 110 3.49 9.18 13.67
C ASP A 110 2.83 7.92 13.08
N PHE A 111 3.30 7.48 11.92
CA PHE A 111 2.71 6.40 11.16
C PHE A 111 3.74 5.35 10.75
N ILE A 112 3.33 4.08 10.77
CA ILE A 112 4.04 2.96 10.16
C ILE A 112 3.52 2.83 8.72
N LEU A 113 4.42 2.75 7.76
CA LEU A 113 4.03 2.69 6.35
C LEU A 113 4.14 1.26 5.86
N ARG A 114 3.07 0.78 5.22
CA ARG A 114 3.04 -0.50 4.54
C ARG A 114 2.94 -0.30 3.04
N TYR A 115 3.87 -0.88 2.29
CA TYR A 115 4.03 -0.64 0.86
C TYR A 115 4.35 -1.93 0.11
N ASN A 116 4.17 -1.91 -1.21
CA ASN A 116 4.60 -2.99 -2.09
C ASN A 116 5.81 -2.49 -2.90
N PRO A 117 7.01 -3.08 -2.76
CA PRO A 117 8.18 -2.64 -3.53
C PRO A 117 8.00 -2.70 -5.05
N SER A 118 7.11 -3.58 -5.53
CA SER A 118 6.80 -3.71 -6.96
C SER A 118 5.83 -2.62 -7.46
N ASP A 119 5.09 -1.98 -6.55
CA ASP A 119 4.08 -0.97 -6.86
C ASP A 119 3.98 0.06 -5.72
N MET A 120 4.64 1.18 -5.96
CA MET A 120 4.81 2.29 -5.02
C MET A 120 3.76 3.40 -5.23
N ASP A 121 2.71 3.17 -6.01
CA ASP A 121 1.72 4.22 -6.31
C ASP A 121 0.80 4.51 -5.12
N ARG A 122 0.54 3.48 -4.31
CA ARG A 122 -0.25 3.60 -3.08
C ARG A 122 0.40 2.87 -1.93
N ILE A 123 0.32 3.47 -0.75
CA ILE A 123 0.81 2.91 0.50
C ILE A 123 -0.27 3.02 1.58
N LEU A 124 -0.15 2.19 2.60
CA LEU A 124 -1.03 2.25 3.77
C LEU A 124 -0.25 2.88 4.93
N ALA A 125 -0.73 4.01 5.44
CA ALA A 125 -0.24 4.59 6.68
C ALA A 125 -1.08 4.06 7.84
N VAL A 126 -0.44 3.35 8.77
CA VAL A 126 -1.04 2.82 9.99
C VAL A 126 -0.56 3.66 11.15
N GLU A 127 -1.46 4.11 12.02
CA GLU A 127 -1.10 4.86 13.22
C GLU A 127 -0.05 4.11 14.06
N ASN A 128 0.97 4.83 14.55
CA ASN A 128 1.90 4.29 15.52
C ASN A 128 1.42 4.58 16.95
N THR A 129 1.13 3.53 17.71
CA THR A 129 0.80 3.62 19.14
C THR A 129 2.02 3.35 20.04
N GLY A 130 3.12 2.88 19.45
CA GLY A 130 4.38 2.62 20.14
C GLY A 130 5.31 3.83 20.18
N THR A 131 6.62 3.57 20.21
CA THR A 131 7.66 4.61 20.17
C THR A 131 8.25 4.73 18.76
N ALA A 132 9.14 5.71 18.54
CA ALA A 132 9.81 5.87 17.26
C ALA A 132 10.76 4.71 16.90
N HIS A 133 11.33 4.05 17.92
CA HIS A 133 12.30 2.95 17.77
C HIS A 133 11.66 1.57 17.92
N GLU A 134 10.53 1.49 18.62
CA GLU A 134 9.71 0.29 18.77
C GLU A 134 8.28 0.62 18.35
N PRO A 135 8.02 0.71 17.03
CA PRO A 135 6.72 1.04 16.52
C PRO A 135 5.72 -0.10 16.74
N ALA A 136 4.48 0.25 17.08
CA ALA A 136 3.38 -0.69 17.25
C ALA A 136 2.16 -0.21 16.45
N GLU A 137 1.57 -1.10 15.64
CA GLU A 137 0.43 -0.77 14.80
C GLU A 137 -0.82 -0.45 15.63
N GLY A 138 -1.42 0.70 15.36
CA GLY A 138 -2.68 1.16 15.93
C GLY A 138 -3.90 0.77 15.09
N GLY A 139 -5.05 1.32 15.49
CA GLY A 139 -6.33 1.06 14.82
C GLY A 139 -6.58 1.94 13.59
N LYS A 140 -6.02 3.15 13.56
CA LYS A 140 -6.27 4.11 12.46
C LYS A 140 -5.38 3.82 11.27
N ARG A 141 -6.00 3.81 10.08
CA ARG A 141 -5.35 3.44 8.82
C ARG A 141 -5.82 4.38 7.71
N PHE A 142 -4.88 4.90 6.94
CA PHE A 142 -5.14 5.81 5.83
C PHE A 142 -4.44 5.29 4.58
N MET A 143 -5.19 5.15 3.50
CA MET A 143 -4.61 4.87 2.19
C MET A 143 -4.05 6.16 1.61
N LEU A 144 -2.76 6.18 1.34
CA LEU A 144 -2.07 7.32 0.75
C LEU A 144 -1.73 7.03 -0.70
N GLU A 145 -1.86 8.04 -1.54
CA GLU A 145 -1.45 8.01 -2.93
C GLU A 145 -0.15 8.80 -3.13
N ARG A 146 0.68 8.33 -4.05
CA ARG A 146 1.91 9.02 -4.41
C ARG A 146 1.55 10.37 -5.02
N LYS A 147 2.22 11.43 -4.56
CA LYS A 147 2.05 12.77 -5.13
C LYS A 147 2.44 12.78 -6.59
N TYR A 148 1.53 13.30 -7.40
CA TYR A 148 1.79 13.57 -8.80
C TYR A 148 2.75 14.75 -8.95
N VAL A 149 3.84 14.57 -9.70
CA VAL A 149 4.83 15.61 -9.96
C VAL A 149 4.54 16.23 -11.31
N GLN A 150 3.85 17.36 -11.31
CA GLN A 150 3.54 18.08 -12.54
C GLN A 150 4.75 18.89 -13.03
N PRO A 151 5.12 18.82 -14.32
CA PRO A 151 6.13 19.69 -14.88
C PRO A 151 5.64 21.14 -14.90
N MET A 152 6.53 22.06 -14.57
CA MET A 152 6.21 23.49 -14.57
C MET A 152 6.06 24.05 -15.99
N ALA A 153 6.86 23.55 -16.93
CA ALA A 153 6.83 23.98 -18.33
C ALA A 153 5.59 23.43 -19.04
N LEU A 154 4.81 24.30 -19.69
CA LEU A 154 3.60 23.89 -20.41
C LEU A 154 3.90 22.90 -21.54
N ARG A 155 5.07 23.02 -22.17
CA ARG A 155 5.52 22.13 -23.24
C ARG A 155 5.70 20.69 -22.78
N ASP A 156 6.11 20.49 -21.54
CA ASP A 156 6.42 19.16 -20.99
C ASP A 156 5.18 18.49 -20.41
N ARG A 157 4.02 19.19 -20.42
CA ARG A 157 2.78 18.65 -19.90
C ARG A 157 2.25 17.50 -20.74
N LYS A 158 1.73 16.49 -20.07
CA LYS A 158 1.13 15.31 -20.68
C LYS A 158 -0.38 15.27 -20.41
N GLU A 159 -1.06 14.44 -21.19
CA GLU A 159 -2.46 14.08 -20.92
C GLU A 159 -2.58 13.54 -19.48
N GLY A 160 -3.56 14.04 -18.70
CA GLY A 160 -3.72 13.76 -17.28
C GLY A 160 -3.19 14.86 -16.34
N ASP A 161 -2.26 15.71 -16.79
CA ASP A 161 -1.68 16.76 -15.93
C ASP A 161 -2.72 17.80 -15.51
N SER A 162 -3.58 18.20 -16.44
CA SER A 162 -4.66 19.16 -16.19
C SER A 162 -5.69 18.59 -15.21
N GLU A 163 -6.01 17.32 -15.36
CA GLU A 163 -7.00 16.60 -14.55
C GLU A 163 -6.52 16.47 -13.11
N GLU A 164 -5.26 16.08 -12.89
CA GLU A 164 -4.68 16.01 -11.55
C GLU A 164 -4.60 17.38 -10.87
N LEU A 165 -4.22 18.43 -11.62
CA LEU A 165 -4.23 19.79 -11.10
C LEU A 165 -5.66 20.23 -10.72
N GLN A 166 -6.65 19.93 -11.55
CA GLN A 166 -8.05 20.22 -11.26
C GLN A 166 -8.56 19.45 -10.03
N ARG A 167 -8.14 18.19 -9.87
CA ARG A 167 -8.45 17.35 -8.70
C ARG A 167 -7.94 18.01 -7.41
N VAL A 168 -6.70 18.49 -7.41
CA VAL A 168 -6.11 19.23 -6.27
C VAL A 168 -6.88 20.53 -5.99
N PHE A 169 -7.20 21.31 -7.03
CA PHE A 169 -7.98 22.54 -6.85
C PHE A 169 -9.37 22.28 -6.25
N ASN A 170 -10.07 21.27 -6.76
CA ASN A 170 -11.38 20.88 -6.26
C ASN A 170 -11.30 20.47 -4.78
N ASN A 171 -10.28 19.70 -4.40
CA ASN A 171 -10.09 19.32 -3.01
C ASN A 171 -9.78 20.54 -2.11
N ASN A 172 -8.89 21.43 -2.55
CA ASN A 172 -8.54 22.63 -1.80
C ASN A 172 -9.76 23.54 -1.58
N ARG A 173 -10.65 23.65 -2.58
CA ARG A 173 -11.91 24.39 -2.44
C ARG A 173 -12.80 23.78 -1.35
N LYS A 174 -13.02 22.46 -1.40
CA LYS A 174 -13.80 21.73 -0.39
C LYS A 174 -13.23 21.90 1.03
N LEU A 175 -11.91 21.88 1.16
CA LEU A 175 -11.24 22.12 2.43
C LEU A 175 -11.52 23.53 2.96
N VAL A 176 -11.41 24.56 2.11
CA VAL A 176 -11.69 25.95 2.51
C VAL A 176 -13.14 26.11 2.97
N GLU A 177 -14.09 25.51 2.25
CA GLU A 177 -15.51 25.50 2.62
C GLU A 177 -15.71 24.85 4.00
N LEU A 178 -15.20 23.63 4.20
CA LEU A 178 -15.27 22.91 5.47
C LEU A 178 -14.71 23.73 6.65
N PHE A 179 -13.52 24.33 6.47
CA PHE A 179 -12.91 25.15 7.53
C PHE A 179 -13.70 26.44 7.80
N THR A 180 -14.34 27.01 6.78
CA THR A 180 -15.19 28.20 6.93
C THR A 180 -16.44 27.88 7.74
N GLU A 181 -17.08 26.75 7.45
CA GLU A 181 -18.23 26.24 8.20
C GLU A 181 -17.87 25.97 9.67
N MET A 182 -16.78 25.22 9.93
CA MET A 182 -16.32 24.94 11.29
C MET A 182 -16.01 26.22 12.09
N ARG A 183 -15.40 27.24 11.45
CA ARG A 183 -15.15 28.54 12.09
C ARG A 183 -16.42 29.30 12.41
N THR A 184 -17.42 29.22 11.54
CA THR A 184 -18.72 29.87 11.74
C THR A 184 -19.43 29.25 12.93
N HIS A 185 -19.48 27.91 13.00
CA HIS A 185 -20.06 27.19 14.12
C HIS A 185 -19.33 27.49 15.43
N SER A 186 -17.99 27.48 15.41
CA SER A 186 -17.18 27.83 16.59
C SER A 186 -17.46 29.25 17.08
N ARG A 187 -17.65 30.20 16.16
CA ARG A 187 -17.99 31.59 16.48
C ARG A 187 -19.37 31.68 17.14
N GLU A 188 -20.35 30.94 16.63
CA GLU A 188 -21.71 30.88 17.20
C GLU A 188 -21.69 30.30 18.62
N THR A 189 -21.03 29.17 18.84
CA THR A 189 -20.87 28.57 20.18
C THR A 189 -20.22 29.53 21.17
N VAL A 190 -19.14 30.21 20.75
CA VAL A 190 -18.47 31.21 21.58
C VAL A 190 -19.38 32.39 21.86
N GLN A 191 -20.13 32.87 20.87
CA GLN A 191 -21.08 33.97 21.04
C GLN A 191 -22.20 33.59 22.01
N GLU A 192 -22.80 32.41 21.86
CA GLU A 192 -23.80 31.87 22.80
C GLU A 192 -23.27 31.79 24.23
N PHE A 193 -22.03 31.33 24.42
CA PHE A 193 -21.40 31.28 25.73
C PHE A 193 -21.23 32.67 26.37
N PHE A 194 -20.94 33.71 25.56
CA PHE A 194 -20.77 35.08 26.06
C PHE A 194 -22.09 35.87 26.18
N THR A 195 -23.11 35.55 25.38
CA THR A 195 -24.41 36.26 25.41
C THR A 195 -25.50 35.53 26.19
N GLY A 196 -25.30 34.25 26.50
CA GLY A 196 -26.17 33.48 27.38
C GLY A 196 -26.03 33.98 28.81
N THR A 197 -27.04 34.70 29.28
CA THR A 197 -27.26 35.08 30.68
C THR A 197 -27.25 33.85 31.59
N TRP A 198 -26.43 33.89 32.65
CA TRP A 198 -26.59 33.06 33.84
C TRP A 198 -27.86 33.46 34.61
#